data_AF-A0A974KG46-F1
#
_entry.id   AF-A0A974KG46-F1
#
_cell.length_a   1.000
_cell.length_b   1.000
_cell.length_c   1.000
_cell.angle_alpha   90.00
_cell.angle_beta   90.00
_cell.angle_gamma   90.00
#
_symmetry.space_group_name_H-M   'P 1'
#
loop_
_entity.id
_entity.type
_entity.pdbx_description
1 polymer ?
#
loop_
_entity_poly.entity_id
_entity_poly.type
_entity_poly.pdbx_seq_one_letter_code
_entity_poly.pdbx_strand_id
1 'polypeptide(L)'
;MAMQRRYFKLNEADSVKYHKEYQEKIGKPRKKAIRDFLSACNAVGYLSYKHFGTECINALLVRGGVDYGRNKRVSRKEFDDDGQVLFEVRPDRRYNEGKRLAARLKEINEQLQELPLFSEWAVRKLGCYADASYVNHGQYLTTWSGAGFYSERKALVVRIPVGENGEKPLPANMSKALIEIKHSEFIAITEE
;
A
#
# COMPACT_ATOMS: atom_id res chain seq x y z
N MET A 1 -15.36 15.03 15.62
CA MET A 1 -14.33 16.00 15.15
C MET A 1 -13.57 15.34 14.02
N ALA A 2 -12.92 16.11 13.12
CA ALA A 2 -12.22 15.54 11.97
C ALA A 2 -10.71 15.47 12.22
N MET A 3 -10.08 14.38 11.82
CA MET A 3 -8.63 14.21 11.87
C MET A 3 -7.92 15.28 11.01
N GLN A 4 -7.08 16.11 11.62
CA GLN A 4 -6.27 17.07 10.90
C GLN A 4 -4.96 16.44 10.39
N ARG A 5 -4.42 17.02 9.32
CA ARG A 5 -3.17 16.58 8.68
C ARG A 5 -2.28 17.77 8.36
N ARG A 6 -0.97 17.57 8.46
CA ARG A 6 0.06 18.48 7.92
C ARG A 6 0.68 17.86 6.69
N TYR A 7 1.07 18.70 5.74
CA TYR A 7 1.49 18.31 4.41
C TYR A 7 2.89 18.83 4.13
N PHE A 8 3.72 18.00 3.51
CA PHE A 8 5.10 18.31 3.21
C PHE A 8 5.44 17.88 1.79
N LYS A 9 6.43 18.52 1.19
CA LYS A 9 7.05 18.09 -0.05
C LYS A 9 8.57 18.12 0.03
N LEU A 10 9.22 17.39 -0.86
CA LEU A 10 10.62 17.61 -1.18
C LEU A 10 10.73 18.56 -2.39
N ASN A 11 11.92 19.11 -2.60
CA ASN A 11 12.24 19.74 -3.88
C ASN A 11 12.25 18.68 -5.02
N GLU A 12 12.26 19.13 -6.28
CA GLU A 12 12.22 18.21 -7.44
C GLU A 12 13.41 17.23 -7.47
N ALA A 13 14.62 17.74 -7.23
CA ALA A 13 15.84 16.92 -7.32
C ALA A 13 15.82 15.76 -6.32
N ASP A 14 15.46 16.05 -5.06
CA ASP A 14 15.33 15.05 -4.01
C ASP A 14 14.14 14.12 -4.26
N SER A 15 13.01 14.65 -4.72
CA SER A 15 11.83 13.84 -5.07
C SER A 15 12.17 12.76 -6.11
N VAL A 16 12.84 13.16 -7.20
CA VAL A 16 13.28 12.24 -8.26
C VAL A 16 14.32 11.25 -7.73
N LYS A 17 15.28 11.72 -6.92
CA LYS A 17 16.31 10.88 -6.30
C LYS A 17 15.70 9.77 -5.44
N TYR A 18 14.80 10.10 -4.51
CA TYR A 18 14.15 9.11 -3.65
C TYR A 18 13.27 8.15 -4.44
N HIS A 19 12.54 8.63 -5.45
CA HIS A 19 11.74 7.75 -6.31
C HIS A 19 12.63 6.75 -7.09
N LYS A 20 13.75 7.21 -7.67
CA LYS A 20 14.71 6.31 -8.36
C LYS A 20 15.30 5.28 -7.40
N GLU A 21 15.75 5.71 -6.22
CA GLU A 21 16.30 4.81 -5.20
C GLU A 21 15.28 3.72 -4.82
N TYR A 22 14.01 4.10 -4.62
CA TYR A 22 12.95 3.14 -4.34
C TYR A 22 12.76 2.16 -5.51
N GLN A 23 12.63 2.63 -6.74
CA GLN A 23 12.38 1.76 -7.89
C GLN A 23 13.51 0.74 -8.07
N GLU A 24 14.76 1.15 -7.89
CA GLU A 24 15.91 0.27 -8.06
C GLU A 24 16.02 -0.77 -6.95
N LYS A 25 15.91 -0.34 -5.68
CA LYS A 25 16.16 -1.21 -4.52
C LYS A 25 14.95 -2.04 -4.11
N ILE A 26 13.74 -1.55 -4.36
CA ILE A 26 12.51 -2.15 -3.82
C ILE A 26 11.45 -2.33 -4.89
N GLY A 27 11.08 -1.28 -5.63
CA GLY A 27 9.95 -1.30 -6.57
C GLY A 27 10.08 -2.37 -7.65
N LYS A 28 11.25 -2.48 -8.30
CA LYS A 28 11.52 -3.53 -9.30
C LYS A 28 11.55 -4.93 -8.67
N PRO A 29 12.32 -5.21 -7.59
CA PRO A 29 12.26 -6.49 -6.89
C PRO A 29 10.86 -6.89 -6.42
N ARG A 30 10.08 -5.95 -5.86
CA ARG A 30 8.69 -6.17 -5.42
C ARG A 30 7.81 -6.62 -6.58
N LYS A 31 7.85 -5.89 -7.69
CA LYS A 31 7.09 -6.24 -8.91
C LYS A 31 7.46 -7.63 -9.42
N LYS A 32 8.75 -7.99 -9.38
CA LYS A 32 9.21 -9.33 -9.77
C LYS A 32 8.66 -10.40 -8.82
N ALA A 33 8.81 -10.23 -7.51
CA ALA A 33 8.31 -11.18 -6.51
C ALA A 33 6.81 -11.46 -6.64
N ILE A 34 6.00 -10.39 -6.82
CA ILE A 34 4.55 -10.53 -7.03
C ILE A 34 4.26 -11.27 -8.34
N ARG A 35 4.94 -10.93 -9.44
CA ARG A 35 4.75 -11.61 -10.73
C ARG A 35 5.08 -13.10 -10.64
N ASP A 36 6.22 -13.44 -10.03
CA ASP A 36 6.67 -14.82 -9.87
C ASP A 36 5.68 -15.61 -8.99
N PHE A 37 5.19 -15.00 -7.90
CA PHE A 37 4.16 -15.56 -7.04
C PHE A 37 2.83 -15.82 -7.77
N LEU A 38 2.32 -14.84 -8.51
CA LEU A 38 1.07 -14.96 -9.28
C LEU A 38 1.19 -16.05 -10.36
N SER A 39 2.32 -16.07 -11.08
CA SER A 39 2.64 -17.10 -12.07
C SER A 39 2.66 -18.49 -11.45
N ALA A 40 3.35 -18.67 -10.31
CA ALA A 40 3.42 -19.95 -9.59
C ALA A 40 2.06 -20.43 -9.05
N CYS A 41 1.10 -19.52 -8.88
CA CYS A 41 -0.26 -19.85 -8.47
C CYS A 41 -1.21 -20.04 -9.66
N ASN A 42 -0.86 -19.62 -10.88
CA ASN A 42 -1.80 -19.47 -11.99
C ASN A 42 -2.93 -18.46 -11.66
N ALA A 43 -2.52 -17.30 -11.12
CA ALA A 43 -3.38 -16.16 -10.82
C ALA A 43 -3.05 -14.98 -11.73
N VAL A 44 -4.05 -14.16 -12.02
CA VAL A 44 -3.91 -12.94 -12.85
C VAL A 44 -3.85 -11.67 -12.01
N GLY A 45 -4.22 -11.76 -10.73
CA GLY A 45 -4.15 -10.66 -9.79
C GLY A 45 -4.26 -11.14 -8.35
N TYR A 46 -4.37 -10.17 -7.44
CA TYR A 46 -4.50 -10.43 -6.02
C TYR A 46 -5.34 -9.35 -5.36
N LEU A 47 -5.91 -9.71 -4.21
CA LEU A 47 -6.48 -8.75 -3.28
C LEU A 47 -5.54 -8.60 -2.10
N SER A 48 -5.37 -7.36 -1.67
CA SER A 48 -4.59 -7.01 -0.50
C SER A 48 -5.37 -6.10 0.42
N TYR A 49 -4.92 -6.03 1.67
CA TYR A 49 -5.36 -5.03 2.62
C TYR A 49 -4.12 -4.40 3.26
N LYS A 50 -4.27 -3.17 3.74
CA LYS A 50 -3.22 -2.49 4.50
C LYS A 50 -3.51 -2.60 5.98
N HIS A 51 -2.51 -3.00 6.76
CA HIS A 51 -2.55 -3.01 8.20
C HIS A 51 -1.38 -2.18 8.74
N PHE A 52 -1.68 -1.06 9.40
CA PHE A 52 -0.69 -0.08 9.90
C PHE A 52 0.36 0.35 8.86
N GLY A 53 -0.07 0.49 7.59
CA GLY A 53 0.80 0.89 6.48
C GLY A 53 1.45 -0.27 5.72
N THR A 54 1.50 -1.47 6.30
CA THR A 54 2.03 -2.68 5.66
C THR A 54 0.95 -3.36 4.81
N GLU A 55 1.30 -3.71 3.58
CA GLU A 55 0.41 -4.45 2.67
C GLU A 55 0.48 -5.96 2.93
N CYS A 56 -0.69 -6.61 2.95
CA CYS A 56 -0.81 -8.06 3.07
C CYS A 56 -1.77 -8.60 2.01
N ILE A 57 -1.28 -9.53 1.18
CA ILE A 57 -2.06 -10.24 0.18
C ILE A 57 -2.90 -11.32 0.89
N ASN A 58 -4.22 -11.31 0.68
CA ASN A 58 -5.15 -12.22 1.35
C ASN A 58 -5.93 -13.15 0.41
N ALA A 59 -5.98 -12.82 -0.88
CA ALA A 59 -6.69 -13.62 -1.88
C ALA A 59 -6.04 -13.47 -3.25
N LEU A 60 -6.27 -14.47 -4.10
CA LEU A 60 -5.89 -14.46 -5.51
C LEU A 60 -7.09 -14.09 -6.37
N LEU A 61 -6.83 -13.44 -7.51
CA LEU A 61 -7.81 -13.23 -8.58
C LEU A 61 -7.45 -14.15 -9.74
N VAL A 62 -8.42 -14.95 -10.16
CA VAL A 62 -8.21 -16.04 -11.12
C VAL A 62 -9.32 -16.05 -12.17
N ARG A 63 -9.01 -16.54 -13.37
CA ARG A 63 -9.98 -16.70 -14.45
C ARG A 63 -10.91 -17.89 -14.22
N GLY A 64 -12.06 -17.88 -14.89
CA GLY A 64 -13.10 -18.91 -14.81
C GLY A 64 -12.61 -20.36 -14.92
N GLY A 65 -11.69 -20.62 -15.85
CA GLY A 65 -11.21 -21.97 -16.15
C GLY A 65 -10.14 -22.53 -15.22
N VAL A 66 -9.66 -21.77 -14.22
CA VAL A 66 -8.57 -22.25 -13.36
C VAL A 66 -9.11 -23.03 -12.18
N ASP A 67 -8.67 -24.28 -12.03
CA ASP A 67 -8.99 -25.13 -10.89
C ASP A 67 -8.08 -24.80 -9.69
N TYR A 68 -8.70 -24.43 -8.58
CA TYR A 68 -8.05 -24.18 -7.29
C TYR A 68 -8.52 -25.15 -6.21
N GLY A 69 -9.11 -26.28 -6.61
CA GLY A 69 -9.62 -27.32 -5.72
C GLY A 69 -10.68 -26.79 -4.77
N ARG A 70 -10.65 -27.26 -3.52
CA ARG A 70 -11.65 -26.91 -2.50
C ARG A 70 -11.41 -25.58 -1.78
N ASN A 71 -10.63 -24.69 -2.39
CA ASN A 71 -10.50 -23.33 -1.88
C ASN A 71 -11.82 -22.56 -2.00
N LYS A 72 -12.00 -21.56 -1.13
CA LYS A 72 -13.18 -20.70 -1.20
C LYS A 72 -13.08 -19.86 -2.46
N ARG A 73 -14.08 -19.98 -3.33
CA ARG A 73 -14.14 -19.27 -4.60
C ARG A 73 -15.40 -18.43 -4.65
N VAL A 74 -15.23 -17.13 -4.89
CA VAL A 74 -16.34 -16.16 -4.97
C VAL A 74 -16.22 -15.42 -6.28
N SER A 75 -17.29 -15.41 -7.09
CA SER A 75 -17.33 -14.59 -8.30
C SER A 75 -17.28 -13.12 -7.93
N ARG A 76 -16.40 -12.36 -8.60
CA ARG A 76 -16.35 -10.90 -8.50
C ARG A 76 -17.08 -10.30 -9.70
N LYS A 77 -17.53 -9.04 -9.53
CA LYS A 77 -18.09 -8.23 -10.63
C LYS A 77 -16.99 -7.57 -11.49
N GLU A 78 -15.74 -7.94 -11.24
CA GLU A 78 -14.55 -7.38 -11.88
C GLU A 78 -14.14 -8.27 -13.06
N PHE A 79 -13.61 -7.64 -14.10
CA PHE A 79 -13.10 -8.29 -15.30
C PHE A 79 -11.62 -7.96 -15.46
N ASP A 80 -10.86 -8.86 -16.07
CA ASP A 80 -9.51 -8.52 -16.53
C ASP A 80 -9.55 -7.69 -17.83
N ASP A 81 -8.37 -7.29 -18.31
CA ASP A 81 -8.21 -6.48 -19.54
C ASP A 81 -8.76 -7.20 -20.79
N ASP A 82 -8.90 -8.52 -20.75
CA ASP A 82 -9.48 -9.36 -21.81
C ASP A 82 -11.01 -9.52 -21.66
N GLY A 83 -11.63 -8.88 -20.67
CA GLY A 83 -13.07 -8.97 -20.40
C GLY A 83 -13.49 -10.29 -19.73
N GLN A 84 -12.56 -11.06 -19.15
CA GLN A 84 -12.88 -12.32 -18.46
C GLN A 84 -13.28 -12.08 -17.01
N VAL A 85 -14.34 -12.76 -16.57
CA VAL A 85 -14.81 -12.71 -15.17
C VAL A 85 -13.72 -13.22 -14.24
N LEU A 86 -13.42 -12.42 -13.21
CA LEU A 86 -12.50 -12.78 -12.16
C LEU A 86 -13.20 -13.43 -10.98
N PHE A 87 -12.52 -14.43 -10.41
CA PHE A 87 -12.93 -15.09 -9.18
C PHE A 87 -11.90 -14.81 -8.10
N GLU A 88 -12.39 -14.41 -6.94
CA GLU A 88 -11.61 -14.35 -5.73
C GLU A 88 -11.43 -15.76 -5.18
N VAL A 89 -10.18 -16.16 -4.93
CA VAL A 89 -9.82 -17.41 -4.30
C VAL A 89 -9.14 -17.15 -2.97
N ARG A 90 -9.73 -17.67 -1.88
CA ARG A 90 -9.18 -17.64 -0.53
C ARG A 90 -8.83 -19.04 -0.05
N PRO A 91 -7.78 -19.18 0.78
CA PRO A 91 -7.42 -20.49 1.33
C PRO A 91 -8.54 -21.05 2.21
N ASP A 92 -8.97 -22.30 1.93
CA ASP A 92 -9.77 -23.09 2.86
C ASP A 92 -8.88 -24.10 3.60
N ARG A 93 -8.42 -23.73 4.80
CA ARG A 93 -7.45 -24.51 5.59
C ARG A 93 -7.97 -25.88 6.06
N ARG A 94 -9.26 -26.18 5.84
CA ARG A 94 -9.82 -27.52 6.07
C ARG A 94 -9.28 -28.55 5.07
N TYR A 95 -8.87 -28.11 3.88
CA TYR A 95 -8.39 -28.95 2.79
C TYR A 95 -6.90 -28.73 2.52
N ASN A 96 -6.25 -29.73 1.90
CA ASN A 96 -4.80 -29.70 1.66
C ASN A 96 -4.40 -28.57 0.69
N GLU A 97 -5.22 -28.31 -0.32
CA GLU A 97 -5.04 -27.23 -1.30
C GLU A 97 -5.06 -25.87 -0.61
N GLY A 98 -5.98 -25.66 0.34
CA GLY A 98 -6.07 -24.42 1.09
C GLY A 98 -4.97 -24.25 2.13
N LYS A 99 -4.45 -25.33 2.71
CA LYS A 99 -3.23 -25.28 3.54
C LYS A 99 -2.02 -24.86 2.70
N ARG A 100 -1.85 -25.44 1.50
CA ARG A 100 -0.78 -25.07 0.56
C ARG A 100 -0.87 -23.61 0.12
N LEU A 101 -2.07 -23.15 -0.26
CA LEU A 101 -2.28 -21.74 -0.63
C LEU A 101 -2.01 -20.80 0.55
N ALA A 102 -2.44 -21.16 1.77
CA ALA A 102 -2.15 -20.36 2.96
C ALA A 102 -0.65 -20.25 3.25
N ALA A 103 0.12 -21.33 3.04
CA ALA A 103 1.58 -21.31 3.19
C ALA A 103 2.25 -20.38 2.16
N ARG A 104 1.87 -20.50 0.88
CA ARG A 104 2.38 -19.60 -0.17
C ARG A 104 2.05 -18.13 0.08
N LEU A 105 0.82 -17.85 0.53
CA LEU A 105 0.42 -16.49 0.92
C LEU A 105 1.25 -15.96 2.10
N LYS A 106 1.59 -16.83 3.07
CA LYS A 106 2.46 -16.45 4.17
C LYS A 106 3.86 -16.09 3.67
N GLU A 107 4.47 -16.96 2.87
CA GLU A 107 5.82 -16.78 2.32
C GLU A 107 5.94 -15.47 1.52
N ILE A 108 5.02 -15.20 0.60
CA ILE A 108 5.05 -13.95 -0.17
C ILE A 108 4.86 -12.74 0.73
N ASN A 109 3.97 -12.79 1.73
CA ASN A 109 3.76 -11.66 2.62
C ASN A 109 4.99 -11.37 3.49
N GLU A 110 5.70 -12.39 3.97
CA GLU A 110 6.99 -12.24 4.65
C GLU A 110 8.03 -11.60 3.72
N GLN A 111 8.11 -12.04 2.47
CA GLN A 111 8.99 -11.40 1.47
C GLN A 111 8.61 -9.94 1.19
N LEU A 112 7.31 -9.61 1.15
CA LEU A 112 6.82 -8.26 0.87
C LEU A 112 7.00 -7.29 2.04
N GLN A 113 7.26 -7.76 3.26
CA GLN A 113 7.64 -6.92 4.39
C GLN A 113 9.01 -6.27 4.17
N GLU A 114 9.95 -7.01 3.57
CA GLU A 114 11.28 -6.49 3.20
C GLU A 114 11.24 -5.63 1.92
N LEU A 115 10.13 -5.67 1.20
CA LEU A 115 9.94 -4.95 -0.06
C LEU A 115 8.77 -3.96 -0.01
N PRO A 116 8.68 -3.06 0.99
CA PRO A 116 7.47 -2.28 1.29
C PRO A 116 6.95 -1.45 0.11
N LEU A 117 5.69 -1.03 0.19
CA LEU A 117 5.13 -0.05 -0.74
C LEU A 117 5.87 1.30 -0.64
N PHE A 118 5.85 2.09 -1.73
CA PHE A 118 6.52 3.38 -1.79
C PHE A 118 6.17 4.29 -0.61
N SER A 119 4.87 4.40 -0.31
CA SER A 119 4.39 5.23 0.81
C SER A 119 5.04 4.86 2.13
N GLU A 120 5.09 3.56 2.46
CA GLU A 120 5.65 3.06 3.72
C GLU A 120 7.17 3.30 3.74
N TRP A 121 7.85 2.95 2.65
CA TRP A 121 9.28 3.15 2.51
C TRP A 121 9.66 4.63 2.67
N ALA A 122 9.00 5.53 1.95
CA ALA A 122 9.32 6.96 1.94
C ALA A 122 9.06 7.59 3.31
N VAL A 123 7.92 7.27 3.95
CA VAL A 123 7.61 7.75 5.30
C VAL A 123 8.66 7.33 6.31
N ARG A 124 9.12 6.07 6.28
CA ARG A 124 10.19 5.59 7.18
C ARG A 124 11.54 6.26 6.84
N LYS A 125 11.91 6.31 5.56
CA LYS A 125 13.17 6.86 5.07
C LYS A 125 13.33 8.35 5.39
N LEU A 126 12.23 9.10 5.39
CA LEU A 126 12.20 10.54 5.68
C LEU A 126 11.92 10.86 7.15
N GLY A 127 11.74 9.85 8.01
CA GLY A 127 11.45 10.05 9.44
C GLY A 127 10.06 10.67 9.69
N CYS A 128 9.08 10.40 8.84
CA CYS A 128 7.74 11.00 8.88
C CYS A 128 6.67 10.08 9.48
N TYR A 129 7.02 8.90 9.98
CA TYR A 129 6.02 7.94 10.46
C TYR A 129 5.32 8.48 11.70
N ALA A 130 4.00 8.60 11.61
CA ALA A 130 3.11 8.89 12.72
C ALA A 130 1.76 8.23 12.45
N ASP A 131 1.10 7.78 13.50
CA ASP A 131 -0.26 7.27 13.48
C ASP A 131 -1.13 8.03 14.49
N ALA A 132 -2.44 8.04 14.20
CA ALA A 132 -3.41 8.68 15.07
C ALA A 132 -4.74 7.96 14.98
N SER A 133 -5.33 7.73 16.15
CA SER A 133 -6.69 7.25 16.29
C SER A 133 -7.65 8.40 16.57
N TYR A 134 -8.89 8.25 16.10
CA TYR A 134 -9.97 9.20 16.27
C TYR A 134 -11.33 8.49 16.23
N VAL A 135 -12.38 9.16 16.70
CA VAL A 135 -13.74 8.63 16.65
C VAL A 135 -14.54 9.44 15.64
N ASN A 136 -15.07 8.78 14.61
CA ASN A 136 -15.91 9.39 13.60
C ASN A 136 -17.27 8.67 13.56
N HIS A 137 -18.37 9.41 13.77
CA HIS A 137 -19.73 8.85 13.79
C HIS A 137 -19.88 7.57 14.66
N GLY A 138 -19.26 7.54 15.83
CA GLY A 138 -19.29 6.39 16.75
C GLY A 138 -18.35 5.24 16.38
N GLN A 139 -17.62 5.34 15.27
CA GLN A 139 -16.63 4.35 14.86
C GLN A 139 -15.22 4.79 15.27
N TYR A 140 -14.50 3.92 15.97
CA TYR A 140 -13.07 4.08 16.22
C TYR A 140 -12.28 3.81 14.94
N LEU A 141 -11.49 4.79 14.50
CA LEU A 141 -10.69 4.75 13.28
C LEU A 141 -9.24 5.05 13.60
N THR A 142 -8.33 4.46 12.83
CA THR A 142 -6.89 4.75 12.89
C THR A 142 -6.41 5.18 11.50
N THR A 143 -5.60 6.23 11.46
CA THR A 143 -4.91 6.70 10.26
C THR A 143 -3.42 6.83 10.53
N TRP A 144 -2.62 6.91 9.48
CA TRP A 144 -1.16 7.01 9.57
C TRP A 144 -0.61 7.88 8.44
N SER A 145 0.66 8.25 8.55
CA SER A 145 1.36 9.03 7.55
C SER A 145 1.36 8.34 6.19
N GLY A 146 1.17 9.12 5.13
CA GLY A 146 1.18 8.63 3.74
C GLY A 146 2.18 9.42 2.91
N ALA A 147 2.75 8.78 1.90
CA ALA A 147 3.62 9.42 0.92
C ALA A 147 3.30 8.96 -0.50
N GLY A 148 3.46 9.86 -1.47
CA GLY A 148 3.24 9.61 -2.88
C GLY A 148 4.28 10.32 -3.73
N PHE A 149 4.60 9.75 -4.90
CA PHE A 149 5.40 10.40 -5.93
C PHE A 149 4.53 10.60 -7.17
N TYR A 150 4.45 11.85 -7.61
CA TYR A 150 3.60 12.27 -8.72
C TYR A 150 4.50 12.62 -9.89
N SER A 151 4.57 11.73 -10.89
CA SER A 151 5.56 11.77 -11.99
C SER A 151 5.47 13.06 -12.81
N GLU A 152 4.26 13.49 -13.16
CA GLU A 152 4.00 14.68 -13.98
C GLU A 152 4.47 15.97 -13.30
N ARG A 153 4.43 15.98 -11.96
CA ARG A 153 4.90 17.11 -11.13
C ARG A 153 6.30 16.88 -10.57
N LYS A 154 6.88 15.70 -10.81
CA LYS A 154 8.11 15.19 -10.20
C LYS A 154 8.21 15.46 -8.70
N ALA A 155 7.07 15.35 -8.01
CA ALA A 155 6.94 15.78 -6.62
C ALA A 155 6.71 14.58 -5.71
N LEU A 156 7.52 14.46 -4.66
CA LEU A 156 7.27 13.59 -3.52
C LEU A 156 6.58 14.41 -2.44
N VAL A 157 5.36 14.01 -2.07
CA VAL A 157 4.59 14.63 -1.00
C VAL A 157 4.33 13.65 0.13
N VAL A 158 4.21 14.19 1.34
CA VAL A 158 3.94 13.45 2.57
C VAL A 158 2.76 14.11 3.29
N ARG A 159 1.83 13.30 3.79
CA ARG A 159 0.77 13.73 4.72
C ARG A 159 1.00 13.07 6.07
N ILE A 160 0.93 13.84 7.15
CA ILE A 160 1.14 13.37 8.52
C ILE A 160 -0.10 13.71 9.35
N PRO A 161 -0.77 12.73 10.00
CA PRO A 161 -1.88 13.02 10.89
C PRO A 161 -1.41 13.73 12.16
N VAL A 162 -2.13 14.77 12.58
CA VAL A 162 -1.78 15.60 13.76
C VAL A 162 -2.91 15.68 14.80
N GLY A 163 -3.84 14.72 14.77
CA GLY A 163 -4.96 14.64 15.72
C GLY A 163 -6.12 15.58 15.37
N GLU A 164 -7.16 15.58 16.19
CA GLU A 164 -8.40 16.34 15.93
C GLU A 164 -8.20 17.86 16.10
N ASN A 165 -7.27 18.27 16.98
CA ASN A 165 -6.95 19.68 17.25
C ASN A 165 -5.68 20.17 16.51
N GLY A 166 -4.99 19.30 15.78
CA GLY A 166 -3.72 19.64 15.12
C GLY A 166 -2.52 19.79 16.05
N GLU A 167 -2.68 19.46 17.33
CA GLU A 167 -1.69 19.69 18.40
C GLU A 167 -0.68 18.55 18.57
N LYS A 168 -0.88 17.41 17.88
CA LYS A 168 0.10 16.32 18.00
C LYS A 168 1.44 16.77 17.40
N PRO A 169 2.55 16.58 18.13
CA PRO A 169 3.87 16.96 17.64
C PRO A 169 4.23 16.15 16.39
N LEU A 170 4.93 16.80 15.48
CA LEU A 170 5.55 16.14 14.35
C LEU A 170 6.69 15.22 14.83
N PRO A 171 7.01 14.13 14.10
CA PRO A 171 8.14 13.29 14.43
C PRO A 171 9.46 14.10 14.51
N ALA A 172 10.23 13.90 15.59
CA ALA A 172 11.44 14.68 15.85
C ALA A 172 12.59 14.41 14.87
N ASN A 173 12.55 13.27 14.18
CA ASN A 173 13.58 12.80 13.25
C ASN A 173 13.23 13.06 11.77
N MET A 174 12.28 13.94 11.48
CA MET A 174 11.94 14.31 10.12
C MET A 174 13.14 14.85 9.34
N SER A 175 13.26 14.44 8.08
CA SER A 175 14.28 14.95 7.17
C SER A 175 14.19 16.47 7.03
N LYS A 176 15.32 17.16 7.19
CA LYS A 176 15.41 18.62 7.02
C LYS A 176 15.14 19.09 5.59
N ALA A 177 15.13 18.18 4.61
CA ALA A 177 14.80 18.48 3.22
C ALA A 177 13.29 18.64 2.99
N LEU A 178 12.45 18.30 3.97
CA LEU A 178 11.00 18.46 3.90
C LEU A 178 10.61 19.92 4.08
N ILE A 179 9.81 20.41 3.14
CA ILE A 179 9.23 21.73 3.15
C ILE A 179 7.75 21.57 3.44
N GLU A 180 7.27 22.22 4.49
CA GLU A 180 5.84 22.24 4.78
C GLU A 180 5.08 23.02 3.70
N ILE A 181 3.92 22.49 3.32
CA ILE A 181 3.05 23.09 2.31
C ILE A 181 1.62 23.20 2.83
N LYS A 182 0.85 24.09 2.21
CA LYS A 182 -0.58 24.23 2.50
C LYS A 182 -1.36 23.04 1.92
N HIS A 183 -2.52 22.74 2.50
CA HIS A 183 -3.42 21.72 1.96
C HIS A 183 -3.82 21.99 0.50
N SER A 184 -4.05 23.25 0.13
CA SER A 184 -4.37 23.63 -1.25
C SER A 184 -3.25 23.30 -2.25
N GLU A 185 -1.99 23.41 -1.82
CA GLU A 185 -0.84 23.04 -2.64
C GLU A 185 -0.69 21.53 -2.76
N PHE A 186 -0.98 20.79 -1.68
CA PHE A 186 -1.03 19.33 -1.73
C PHE A 186 -2.07 18.85 -2.76
N ILE A 187 -3.31 19.37 -2.70
CA ILE A 187 -4.37 19.05 -3.66
C ILE A 187 -3.92 19.36 -5.10
N ALA A 188 -3.31 20.52 -5.34
CA ALA A 188 -2.83 20.90 -6.67
C ALA A 188 -1.75 19.95 -7.24
N ILE A 189 -1.00 19.26 -6.37
CA ILE A 189 -0.02 18.25 -6.76
C ILE A 189 -0.67 16.88 -6.95
N THR A 190 -1.59 16.51 -6.05
CA THR A 190 -2.12 15.14 -5.98
C THR A 190 -3.37 14.90 -6.80
N GLU A 191 -4.08 15.95 -7.21
CA GLU A 191 -5.39 15.88 -7.85
C GLU A 191 -6.43 15.14 -6.97
N GLU A 192 -6.24 15.15 -5.63
CA GLU A 192 -7.23 14.70 -4.63
C GLU A 192 -8.27 15.82 -4.41
#